data_AF-G1NKM9-F1
#
_entry.id   AF-G1NKM9-F1
#
_cell.length_a   1.000
_cell.length_b   1.000
_cell.length_c   1.000
_cell.angle_alpha   90.00
_cell.angle_beta   90.00
_cell.angle_gamma   90.00
#
_symmetry.space_group_name_H-M   'P 1'
#
loop_
_entity.id
_entity.type
_entity.pdbx_description
1 polymer ?
#
loop_
_entity_poly.entity_id
_entity_poly.type
_entity_poly.pdbx_seq_one_letter_code
_entity_poly.pdbx_strand_id
1 'polypeptide(L)'
;MPVFAVVEASFLHVGIVCFSAVKASSFPILTAGMNYYLAIIPFLGAVDAGLFGELKYEVEMLPPEDRRDDFCYSVADCRSRIPKLMDEWKAYFEYLQSAEQKTMNSAKSFSFVLDDALHYMWKAHVASIAYALPKFQDSLKYLAVPEANFGEDWANGVDFIAATHFSTDLQTTNNFQAFLPQRMLVEGDVLPSISGFSSQQNRVLVSLRALNRANRLTGMSPT
;
A
#
# COMPACT_ATOMS: atom_id res chain seq x y z
N MET A 1 -13.88 -3.53 21.61
CA MET A 1 -14.14 -2.18 21.07
C MET A 1 -12.91 -1.46 20.50
N PRO A 2 -11.67 -1.58 21.02
CA PRO A 2 -10.52 -0.89 20.41
C PRO A 2 -10.02 -1.55 19.10
N VAL A 3 -10.19 -2.88 18.94
CA VAL A 3 -9.71 -3.61 17.75
C VAL A 3 -10.55 -3.32 16.50
N PHE A 4 -11.87 -3.15 16.62
CA PHE A 4 -12.71 -2.72 15.50
C PHE A 4 -12.27 -1.36 14.94
N ALA A 5 -11.83 -0.43 15.79
CA ALA A 5 -11.31 0.86 15.34
C ALA A 5 -9.94 0.74 14.63
N VAL A 6 -9.09 -0.21 15.04
CA VAL A 6 -7.81 -0.49 14.36
C VAL A 6 -8.04 -1.19 13.02
N VAL A 7 -9.00 -2.12 12.95
CA VAL A 7 -9.34 -2.87 11.74
C VAL A 7 -10.07 -1.99 10.71
N GLU A 8 -11.02 -1.17 11.15
CA GLU A 8 -11.72 -0.19 10.31
C GLU A 8 -10.76 0.92 9.83
N ALA A 9 -9.79 1.31 10.68
CA ALA A 9 -8.68 2.14 10.27
C ALA A 9 -7.77 1.42 9.26
N SER A 10 -7.37 0.17 9.44
CA SER A 10 -6.48 -0.53 8.49
C SER A 10 -7.11 -0.74 7.11
N PHE A 11 -8.41 -1.05 7.00
CA PHE A 11 -9.06 -1.28 5.69
C PHE A 11 -9.32 0.00 4.91
N LEU A 12 -9.79 1.06 5.57
CA LEU A 12 -9.91 2.34 4.90
C LEU A 12 -8.52 2.91 4.66
N HIS A 13 -7.63 2.91 5.66
CA HIS A 13 -6.38 3.65 5.58
C HIS A 13 -5.34 2.91 4.76
N VAL A 14 -4.99 1.64 4.93
CA VAL A 14 -3.87 1.05 4.15
C VAL A 14 -4.07 1.15 2.61
N GLY A 15 -5.32 1.04 2.13
CA GLY A 15 -5.67 1.27 0.72
C GLY A 15 -5.81 2.75 0.30
N ILE A 16 -6.34 3.62 1.18
CA ILE A 16 -6.49 5.08 0.91
C ILE A 16 -5.14 5.80 1.12
N VAL A 17 -4.25 5.28 1.96
CA VAL A 17 -3.06 5.98 2.46
C VAL A 17 -1.97 6.11 1.42
N CYS A 18 -1.77 5.08 0.59
CA CYS A 18 -0.71 5.14 -0.41
C CYS A 18 -1.03 5.98 -1.65
N PHE A 19 -2.30 6.35 -1.90
CA PHE A 19 -2.67 7.09 -3.12
C PHE A 19 -3.69 8.23 -2.97
N SER A 20 -4.31 8.45 -1.80
CA SER A 20 -5.38 9.47 -1.68
C SER A 20 -4.89 10.92 -1.57
N ALA A 21 -3.58 11.17 -1.68
CA ALA A 21 -3.09 12.54 -1.82
C ALA A 21 -3.40 13.15 -3.19
N VAL A 22 -3.73 12.33 -4.21
CA VAL A 22 -4.24 12.83 -5.49
C VAL A 22 -5.72 12.48 -5.56
N LYS A 23 -6.55 13.52 -5.71
CA LYS A 23 -8.01 13.46 -5.80
C LYS A 23 -8.47 12.27 -6.67
N ALA A 24 -9.31 11.39 -6.10
CA ALA A 24 -9.86 10.16 -6.71
C ALA A 24 -10.59 10.33 -8.06
N SER A 25 -10.67 11.54 -8.61
CA SER A 25 -11.45 11.88 -9.80
C SER A 25 -10.69 11.81 -11.13
N SER A 26 -9.43 11.37 -11.16
CA SER A 26 -8.62 11.44 -12.39
C SER A 26 -7.49 10.39 -12.40
N PHE A 27 -7.82 9.10 -12.39
CA PHE A 27 -6.82 8.06 -12.21
C PHE A 27 -6.74 7.05 -13.37
N PRO A 28 -5.63 7.01 -14.13
CA PRO A 28 -5.38 6.01 -15.17
C PRO A 28 -4.99 4.65 -14.57
N ILE A 29 -5.11 3.62 -15.41
CA ILE A 29 -5.10 2.17 -15.13
C ILE A 29 -4.01 1.68 -14.14
N LEU A 30 -2.85 2.35 -14.02
CA LEU A 30 -1.84 2.02 -12.99
C LEU A 30 -2.37 2.09 -11.58
N THR A 31 -3.10 3.14 -11.28
CA THR A 31 -3.51 3.46 -9.91
C THR A 31 -4.67 2.57 -9.49
N ALA A 32 -5.60 2.26 -10.39
CA ALA A 32 -6.64 1.26 -10.14
C ALA A 32 -6.05 -0.14 -9.93
N GLY A 33 -5.05 -0.53 -10.74
CA GLY A 33 -4.38 -1.82 -10.62
C GLY A 33 -3.59 -1.98 -9.32
N MET A 34 -2.75 -1.00 -8.98
CA MET A 34 -2.00 -1.00 -7.71
C MET A 34 -2.94 -0.95 -6.51
N ASN A 35 -3.99 -0.12 -6.55
CA ASN A 35 -4.96 -0.02 -5.46
C ASN A 35 -5.74 -1.33 -5.25
N TYR A 36 -5.99 -2.11 -6.29
CA TYR A 36 -6.56 -3.44 -6.13
C TYR A 36 -5.69 -4.32 -5.22
N TYR A 37 -4.37 -4.36 -5.49
CA TYR A 37 -3.44 -5.16 -4.69
C TYR A 37 -3.23 -4.61 -3.27
N LEU A 38 -3.45 -3.31 -3.06
CA LEU A 38 -3.30 -2.66 -1.75
C LEU A 38 -4.60 -2.55 -0.93
N ALA A 39 -5.77 -2.84 -1.52
CA ALA A 39 -7.06 -2.79 -0.84
C ALA A 39 -7.79 -4.14 -0.84
N ILE A 40 -7.95 -4.75 -2.02
CA ILE A 40 -8.74 -5.97 -2.18
C ILE A 40 -8.00 -7.19 -1.65
N ILE A 41 -6.71 -7.31 -1.95
CA ILE A 41 -5.92 -8.45 -1.44
C ILE A 41 -5.82 -8.45 0.09
N PRO A 42 -5.51 -7.33 0.78
CA PRO A 42 -5.60 -7.28 2.23
C PRO A 42 -6.99 -7.65 2.76
N PHE A 43 -8.06 -7.16 2.13
CA PHE A 43 -9.43 -7.53 2.51
C PHE A 43 -9.67 -9.04 2.40
N LEU A 44 -9.32 -9.67 1.28
CA LEU A 44 -9.46 -11.12 1.11
C LEU A 44 -8.54 -11.89 2.06
N GLY A 45 -7.34 -11.38 2.35
CA GLY A 45 -6.44 -11.94 3.35
C GLY A 45 -7.03 -11.94 4.75
N ALA A 46 -7.81 -10.93 5.11
CA ALA A 46 -8.52 -10.89 6.39
C ALA A 46 -9.71 -11.84 6.45
N VAL A 47 -10.46 -11.99 5.34
CA VAL A 47 -11.51 -13.00 5.23
C VAL A 47 -10.90 -14.40 5.44
N ASP A 48 -9.77 -14.68 4.79
CA ASP A 48 -9.04 -15.94 4.91
C ASP A 48 -8.41 -16.16 6.31
N ALA A 49 -8.04 -15.08 6.99
CA ALA A 49 -7.61 -15.12 8.39
C ALA A 49 -8.77 -15.32 9.39
N GLY A 50 -10.02 -15.38 8.91
CA GLY A 50 -11.21 -15.53 9.76
C GLY A 50 -11.56 -14.29 10.58
N LEU A 51 -11.02 -13.12 10.23
CA LEU A 51 -11.20 -11.88 11.01
C LEU A 51 -12.68 -11.50 11.17
N PHE A 52 -13.51 -11.83 10.19
CA PHE A 52 -14.95 -11.55 10.17
C PHE A 52 -15.81 -12.70 10.74
N GLY A 53 -15.19 -13.76 11.26
CA GLY A 53 -15.86 -14.97 11.72
C GLY A 53 -16.47 -15.79 10.57
N GLU A 54 -17.45 -16.64 10.90
CA GLU A 54 -18.17 -17.43 9.90
C GLU A 54 -19.09 -16.51 9.06
N LEU A 55 -18.72 -16.32 7.80
CA LEU A 55 -19.56 -15.60 6.85
C LEU A 55 -20.63 -16.53 6.27
N LYS A 56 -21.87 -16.05 6.24
CA LYS A 56 -23.01 -16.81 5.66
C LYS A 56 -22.89 -17.01 4.14
N TYR A 57 -22.18 -16.11 3.46
CA TYR A 57 -22.03 -16.11 2.02
C TYR A 57 -20.55 -15.94 1.66
N GLU A 58 -20.13 -16.56 0.55
CA GLU A 58 -18.80 -16.34 -0.01
C GLU A 58 -18.67 -14.91 -0.53
N VAL A 59 -17.48 -14.35 -0.36
CA VAL A 59 -17.16 -13.01 -0.85
C VAL A 59 -16.45 -13.13 -2.19
N GLU A 60 -17.03 -12.50 -3.21
CA GLU A 60 -16.50 -12.45 -4.56
C GLU A 60 -16.50 -11.00 -5.08
N MET A 61 -15.38 -10.58 -5.63
CA MET A 61 -15.20 -9.27 -6.25
C MET A 61 -15.71 -9.30 -7.68
N LEU A 62 -16.40 -8.23 -8.09
CA LEU A 62 -16.85 -8.13 -9.47
C LEU A 62 -15.66 -7.97 -10.42
N PRO A 63 -15.58 -8.76 -11.50
CA PRO A 63 -14.49 -8.64 -12.46
C PRO A 63 -14.64 -7.34 -13.27
N PRO A 64 -13.52 -6.65 -13.58
CA PRO A 64 -13.54 -5.55 -14.52
C PRO A 64 -13.92 -6.01 -15.94
N GLU A 65 -14.30 -5.06 -16.79
CA GLU A 65 -14.55 -5.34 -18.21
C GLU A 65 -13.25 -5.75 -18.93
N ASP A 66 -12.16 -5.02 -18.65
CA ASP A 66 -10.82 -5.26 -19.21
C ASP A 66 -9.86 -5.85 -18.18
N ARG A 67 -8.77 -6.47 -18.65
CA ARG A 67 -7.67 -6.97 -17.80
C ARG A 67 -8.13 -8.00 -16.73
N ARG A 68 -9.11 -8.84 -17.06
CA ARG A 68 -9.66 -9.83 -16.11
C ARG A 68 -8.64 -10.81 -15.55
N ASP A 69 -7.67 -11.22 -16.36
CA ASP A 69 -6.61 -12.13 -15.92
C ASP A 69 -5.61 -11.46 -14.99
N ASP A 70 -5.66 -10.13 -14.91
CA ASP A 70 -4.79 -9.36 -14.04
C ASP A 70 -5.25 -9.30 -12.58
N PHE A 71 -6.40 -9.87 -12.25
CA PHE A 71 -6.94 -9.89 -10.91
C PHE A 71 -7.36 -11.30 -10.51
N CYS A 72 -7.61 -11.46 -9.22
CA CYS A 72 -8.32 -12.62 -8.67
C CYS A 72 -9.60 -12.11 -7.99
N TYR A 73 -10.56 -12.95 -7.65
CA TYR A 73 -11.88 -12.43 -7.26
C TYR A 73 -12.44 -12.98 -5.95
N SER A 74 -12.00 -14.16 -5.53
CA SER A 74 -12.38 -14.74 -4.24
C SER A 74 -11.15 -15.20 -3.47
N VAL A 75 -11.32 -15.57 -2.20
CA VAL A 75 -10.23 -16.14 -1.39
C VAL A 75 -9.64 -17.37 -2.09
N ALA A 76 -10.48 -18.27 -2.60
CA ALA A 76 -10.04 -19.49 -3.28
C ALA A 76 -9.25 -19.18 -4.56
N ASP A 77 -9.74 -18.26 -5.39
CA ASP A 77 -9.07 -17.86 -6.63
C ASP A 77 -7.74 -17.15 -6.34
N CYS A 78 -7.71 -16.21 -5.39
CA CYS A 78 -6.48 -15.52 -5.00
C CYS A 78 -5.47 -16.48 -4.36
N ARG A 79 -5.89 -17.44 -3.54
CA ARG A 79 -5.03 -18.50 -3.02
C ARG A 79 -4.41 -19.35 -4.12
N SER A 80 -5.16 -19.62 -5.19
CA SER A 80 -4.65 -20.37 -6.34
C SER A 80 -3.64 -19.57 -7.17
N ARG A 81 -3.86 -18.26 -7.36
CA ARG A 81 -3.04 -17.42 -8.26
C ARG A 81 -1.84 -16.77 -7.58
N ILE A 82 -2.03 -16.29 -6.35
CA ILE A 82 -1.07 -15.48 -5.59
C ILE A 82 -0.91 -15.97 -4.13
N PRO A 83 -0.65 -17.28 -3.91
CA PRO A 83 -0.66 -17.89 -2.57
C PRO A 83 0.25 -17.16 -1.58
N LYS A 84 1.47 -16.79 -2.01
CA LYS A 84 2.43 -16.08 -1.16
C LYS A 84 1.91 -14.74 -0.66
N LEU A 85 1.25 -13.97 -1.53
CA LEU A 85 0.73 -12.66 -1.14
C LEU A 85 -0.45 -12.78 -0.18
N MET A 86 -1.31 -13.78 -0.40
CA MET A 86 -2.38 -14.13 0.53
C MET A 86 -1.83 -14.57 1.89
N ASP A 87 -0.73 -15.33 1.92
CA ASP A 87 -0.06 -15.74 3.16
C ASP A 87 0.48 -14.56 3.96
N GLU A 88 1.13 -13.59 3.31
CA GLU A 88 1.66 -12.41 4.01
C GLU A 88 0.53 -11.57 4.65
N TRP A 89 -0.56 -11.33 3.92
CA TRP A 89 -1.71 -10.61 4.49
C TRP A 89 -2.41 -11.41 5.58
N LYS A 90 -2.59 -12.73 5.39
CA LYS A 90 -3.17 -13.60 6.43
C LYS A 90 -2.33 -13.58 7.70
N ALA A 91 -1.01 -13.66 7.60
CA ALA A 91 -0.10 -13.62 8.75
C ALA A 91 -0.25 -12.33 9.56
N TYR A 92 -0.43 -11.18 8.89
CA TYR A 92 -0.72 -9.91 9.58
C TYR A 92 -2.02 -9.99 10.39
N PHE A 93 -3.11 -10.46 9.81
CA PHE A 93 -4.41 -10.51 10.52
C PHE A 93 -4.45 -11.59 11.60
N GLU A 94 -3.80 -12.74 11.42
CA GLU A 94 -3.63 -13.75 12.46
C GLU A 94 -2.78 -13.21 13.62
N TYR A 95 -1.71 -12.45 13.32
CA TYR A 95 -0.93 -11.79 14.35
C TYR A 95 -1.80 -10.85 15.20
N LEU A 96 -2.60 -9.98 14.56
CA LEU A 96 -3.49 -9.06 15.27
C LEU A 96 -4.49 -9.78 16.18
N GLN A 97 -5.09 -10.87 15.70
CA GLN A 97 -6.01 -11.69 16.50
C GLN A 97 -5.31 -12.31 17.72
N SER A 98 -4.07 -12.79 17.56
CA SER A 98 -3.28 -13.33 18.67
C SER A 98 -2.79 -12.25 19.64
N ALA A 99 -2.54 -11.04 19.14
CA ALA A 99 -2.00 -9.92 19.90
C ALA A 99 -3.05 -9.30 20.83
N GLU A 100 -4.33 -9.31 20.43
CA GLU A 100 -5.46 -8.89 21.28
C GLU A 100 -5.46 -9.64 22.63
N GLN A 101 -5.07 -10.92 22.62
CA GLN A 101 -4.96 -11.73 23.84
C GLN A 101 -3.74 -11.37 24.71
N LYS A 102 -2.67 -10.82 24.10
CA LYS A 102 -1.38 -10.55 24.77
C LYS A 102 -1.32 -9.15 25.41
N THR A 103 -2.06 -8.17 24.90
CA THR A 103 -1.98 -6.77 25.36
C THR A 103 -2.58 -6.46 26.73
N MET A 104 -3.07 -7.47 27.47
CA MET A 104 -3.63 -7.26 28.82
C MET A 104 -2.59 -6.83 29.87
N ASN A 105 -1.28 -6.92 29.60
CA ASN A 105 -0.24 -6.68 30.61
C ASN A 105 0.87 -5.71 30.13
N SER A 106 0.78 -4.45 30.59
CA SER A 106 1.80 -3.37 30.53
C SER A 106 2.05 -2.64 29.20
N ALA A 107 2.38 -1.34 29.31
CA ALA A 107 2.67 -0.45 28.18
C ALA A 107 3.90 -0.87 27.34
N LYS A 108 4.88 -1.53 27.95
CA LYS A 108 6.05 -2.06 27.22
C LYS A 108 5.66 -3.19 26.27
N SER A 109 4.69 -4.03 26.67
CA SER A 109 4.11 -5.06 25.79
C SER A 109 3.39 -4.43 24.60
N PHE A 110 2.75 -3.27 24.77
CA PHE A 110 2.04 -2.59 23.69
C PHE A 110 2.98 -2.07 22.59
N SER A 111 4.14 -1.52 22.96
CA SER A 111 5.12 -1.02 21.99
C SER A 111 5.71 -2.12 21.10
N PHE A 112 6.04 -3.29 21.66
CA PHE A 112 6.55 -4.42 20.86
C PHE A 112 5.45 -5.02 19.98
N VAL A 113 4.23 -5.12 20.49
CA VAL A 113 3.08 -5.59 19.71
C VAL A 113 2.80 -4.67 18.51
N LEU A 114 2.93 -3.36 18.69
CA LEU A 114 2.77 -2.40 17.60
C LEU A 114 3.87 -2.53 16.54
N ASP A 115 5.13 -2.64 16.96
CA ASP A 115 6.27 -2.78 16.04
C ASP A 115 6.17 -4.05 15.19
N ASP A 116 5.87 -5.20 15.82
CA ASP A 116 5.62 -6.46 15.12
C ASP A 116 4.41 -6.36 14.16
N ALA A 117 3.32 -5.71 14.58
CA ALA A 117 2.16 -5.51 13.71
C ALA A 117 2.52 -4.69 12.48
N LEU A 118 3.30 -3.62 12.66
CA LEU A 118 3.81 -2.80 11.56
C LEU A 118 4.76 -3.60 10.67
N HIS A 119 5.60 -4.46 11.24
CA HIS A 119 6.46 -5.36 10.47
C HIS A 119 5.66 -6.26 9.52
N TYR A 120 4.67 -7.00 10.02
CA TYR A 120 3.84 -7.88 9.19
C TYR A 120 3.05 -7.10 8.13
N MET A 121 2.47 -5.94 8.50
CA MET A 121 1.74 -5.09 7.57
C MET A 121 2.63 -4.59 6.45
N TRP A 122 3.80 -4.02 6.78
CA TRP A 122 4.73 -3.49 5.78
C TRP A 122 5.30 -4.57 4.88
N LYS A 123 5.56 -5.77 5.42
CA LYS A 123 5.99 -6.93 4.63
C LYS A 123 4.94 -7.31 3.58
N ALA A 124 3.67 -7.42 3.97
CA ALA A 124 2.59 -7.72 3.04
C ALA A 124 2.34 -6.57 2.03
N HIS A 125 2.48 -5.32 2.48
CA HIS A 125 2.33 -4.13 1.66
C HIS A 125 3.40 -4.06 0.55
N VAL A 126 4.67 -4.21 0.91
CA VAL A 126 5.78 -4.22 -0.05
C VAL A 126 5.66 -5.41 -1.02
N ALA A 127 5.31 -6.60 -0.53
CA ALA A 127 5.05 -7.75 -1.39
C ALA A 127 3.92 -7.49 -2.40
N SER A 128 2.89 -6.73 -2.01
CA SER A 128 1.80 -6.32 -2.90
C SER A 128 2.29 -5.40 -4.01
N ILE A 129 3.13 -4.41 -3.66
CA ILE A 129 3.74 -3.48 -4.63
C ILE A 129 4.67 -4.24 -5.58
N ALA A 130 5.56 -5.08 -5.05
CA ALA A 130 6.51 -5.85 -5.83
C ALA A 130 5.82 -6.78 -6.85
N TYR A 131 4.69 -7.38 -6.46
CA TYR A 131 3.89 -8.20 -7.37
C TYR A 131 3.15 -7.36 -8.43
N ALA A 132 2.56 -6.25 -8.04
CA ALA A 132 1.70 -5.44 -8.90
C ALA A 132 2.50 -4.55 -9.87
N LEU A 133 3.62 -3.96 -9.44
CA LEU A 133 4.39 -2.99 -10.21
C LEU A 133 4.74 -3.46 -11.64
N PRO A 134 5.39 -4.64 -11.87
CA PRO A 134 5.71 -5.09 -13.22
C PRO A 134 4.47 -5.35 -14.08
N LYS A 135 3.34 -5.71 -13.45
CA LYS A 135 2.08 -6.02 -14.13
C LYS A 135 1.36 -4.78 -14.66
N PHE A 136 1.55 -3.64 -14.01
CA PHE A 136 0.94 -2.37 -14.41
C PHE A 136 1.93 -1.40 -15.04
N GLN A 137 3.20 -1.77 -15.19
CA GLN A 137 4.23 -0.90 -15.77
C GLN A 137 3.87 -0.38 -17.16
N ASP A 138 3.29 -1.22 -18.02
CA ASP A 138 2.83 -0.82 -19.36
C ASP A 138 1.76 0.27 -19.35
N SER A 139 1.04 0.44 -18.24
CA SER A 139 0.06 1.52 -18.11
C SER A 139 0.74 2.89 -17.91
N LEU A 140 2.05 2.93 -17.58
CA LEU A 140 2.78 4.18 -17.30
C LEU A 140 2.98 4.98 -18.58
N LYS A 141 2.97 4.31 -19.74
CA LYS A 141 3.11 4.95 -21.06
C LYS A 141 1.97 5.91 -21.41
N TYR A 142 0.84 5.82 -20.70
CA TYR A 142 -0.30 6.70 -20.88
C TYR A 142 -0.25 7.94 -19.97
N LEU A 143 0.76 8.04 -19.10
CA LEU A 143 0.99 9.16 -18.20
C LEU A 143 2.03 10.12 -18.77
N ALA A 144 1.97 11.38 -18.32
CA ALA A 144 3.06 12.33 -18.54
C ALA A 144 4.36 11.80 -17.91
N VAL A 145 5.50 12.08 -18.53
CA VAL A 145 6.80 11.53 -18.08
C VAL A 145 7.09 11.87 -16.62
N PRO A 146 6.82 13.09 -16.12
CA PRO A 146 7.01 13.41 -14.69
C PRO A 146 6.16 12.54 -13.76
N GLU A 147 4.91 12.25 -14.12
CA GLU A 147 3.99 11.44 -13.32
C GLU A 147 4.37 9.96 -13.34
N ALA A 148 4.73 9.43 -14.51
CA ALA A 148 5.21 8.06 -14.63
C ALA A 148 6.46 7.82 -13.77
N ASN A 149 7.42 8.75 -13.82
CA ASN A 149 8.62 8.70 -12.99
C ASN A 149 8.29 8.81 -11.50
N PHE A 150 7.34 9.66 -11.11
CA PHE A 150 6.89 9.76 -9.72
C PHE A 150 6.28 8.44 -9.23
N GLY A 151 5.45 7.78 -10.05
CA GLY A 151 4.90 6.47 -9.70
C GLY A 151 5.98 5.42 -9.43
N GLU A 152 7.02 5.36 -10.26
CA GLU A 152 8.17 4.47 -10.02
C GLU A 152 9.01 4.90 -8.80
N ASP A 153 9.27 6.20 -8.65
CA ASP A 153 10.02 6.77 -7.52
C ASP A 153 9.32 6.45 -6.19
N TRP A 154 7.98 6.57 -6.16
CA TRP A 154 7.14 6.22 -5.02
C TRP A 154 7.17 4.72 -4.73
N ALA A 155 6.89 3.87 -5.72
CA ALA A 155 6.82 2.42 -5.54
C ALA A 155 8.12 1.85 -4.95
N ASN A 156 9.28 2.32 -5.44
CA ASN A 156 10.58 1.93 -4.89
C ASN A 156 10.91 2.63 -3.56
N GLY A 157 10.41 3.86 -3.34
CA GLY A 157 10.60 4.59 -2.09
C GLY A 157 9.90 3.92 -0.90
N VAL A 158 8.78 3.22 -1.14
CA VAL A 158 8.02 2.52 -0.09
C VAL A 158 8.86 1.45 0.61
N ASP A 159 9.79 0.78 -0.07
CA ASP A 159 10.69 -0.20 0.57
C ASP A 159 11.49 0.42 1.74
N PHE A 160 11.93 1.67 1.57
CA PHE A 160 12.67 2.39 2.60
C PHE A 160 11.77 2.84 3.75
N ILE A 161 10.53 3.23 3.46
CA ILE A 161 9.53 3.60 4.48
C ILE A 161 9.17 2.37 5.31
N ALA A 162 8.92 1.24 4.63
CA ALA A 162 8.61 -0.05 5.22
C ALA A 162 9.72 -0.54 6.15
N ALA A 163 10.99 -0.39 5.74
CA ALA A 163 12.15 -0.77 6.55
C ALA A 163 12.25 -0.04 7.91
N THR A 164 11.58 1.10 8.06
CA THR A 164 11.53 1.83 9.35
C THR A 164 10.35 1.44 10.25
N HIS A 165 9.50 0.51 9.80
CA HIS A 165 8.21 0.23 10.42
C HIS A 165 7.41 1.52 10.66
N PHE A 166 7.32 2.37 9.63
CA PHE A 166 6.68 3.67 9.75
C PHE A 166 5.22 3.53 10.22
N SER A 167 4.80 4.34 11.20
CA SER A 167 3.43 4.26 11.72
C SER A 167 2.42 4.69 10.66
N THR A 168 1.45 3.82 10.38
CA THR A 168 0.36 4.08 9.42
C THR A 168 -0.96 4.42 10.13
N ASP A 169 -0.89 4.97 11.34
CA ASP A 169 -2.08 5.52 12.00
C ASP A 169 -2.65 6.73 11.24
N LEU A 170 -3.92 7.04 11.47
CA LEU A 170 -4.63 8.11 10.76
C LEU A 170 -3.91 9.46 10.86
N GLN A 171 -3.40 9.85 12.03
CA GLN A 171 -2.80 11.16 12.22
C GLN A 171 -1.46 11.26 11.52
N THR A 172 -0.57 10.29 11.75
CA THR A 172 0.75 10.21 11.12
C THR A 172 0.61 10.22 9.61
N THR A 173 -0.35 9.44 9.10
CA THR A 173 -0.55 9.33 7.68
C THR A 173 -1.15 10.57 7.04
N ASN A 174 -2.19 11.15 7.63
CA ASN A 174 -2.78 12.39 7.13
C ASN A 174 -1.72 13.52 7.05
N ASN A 175 -0.83 13.58 8.04
CA ASN A 175 0.30 14.52 8.01
C ASN A 175 1.28 14.21 6.87
N PHE A 176 1.61 12.94 6.66
CA PHE A 176 2.50 12.52 5.57
C PHE A 176 1.91 12.86 4.19
N GLN A 177 0.62 12.61 3.98
CA GLN A 177 -0.08 12.87 2.73
C GLN A 177 -0.10 14.35 2.33
N ALA A 178 -0.09 15.27 3.30
CA ALA A 178 -0.01 16.71 3.02
C ALA A 178 1.29 17.10 2.27
N PHE A 179 2.34 16.27 2.36
CA PHE A 179 3.61 16.50 1.66
C PHE A 179 3.73 15.78 0.33
N LEU A 180 2.73 14.98 -0.07
CA LEU A 180 2.67 14.37 -1.40
C LEU A 180 2.07 15.36 -2.43
N PRO A 181 2.30 15.13 -3.74
CA PRO A 181 1.65 15.89 -4.80
C PRO A 181 0.14 15.89 -4.63
N GLN A 182 -0.48 17.08 -4.64
CA GLN A 182 -1.94 17.24 -4.54
C GLN A 182 -2.66 17.21 -5.89
N ARG A 183 -1.88 17.02 -6.97
CA ARG A 183 -2.31 16.83 -8.35
C ARG A 183 -1.32 15.91 -9.04
N MET A 184 -1.75 15.25 -10.10
CA MET A 184 -0.83 14.57 -11.02
C MET A 184 0.20 15.56 -11.55
N LEU A 185 1.42 15.08 -11.71
CA LEU A 185 2.48 15.81 -12.39
C LEU A 185 2.19 15.87 -13.88
N VAL A 186 2.51 17.00 -14.50
CA VAL A 186 2.25 17.26 -15.92
C VAL A 186 3.54 17.65 -16.62
N GLU A 187 3.51 17.66 -17.94
CA GLU A 187 4.64 18.15 -18.73
C GLU A 187 5.02 19.59 -18.32
N GLY A 188 6.31 19.81 -18.08
CA GLY A 188 6.84 21.07 -17.55
C GLY A 188 7.03 21.12 -16.03
N ASP A 189 6.53 20.13 -15.27
CA ASP A 189 6.88 19.99 -13.85
C ASP A 189 8.32 19.48 -13.69
N VAL A 190 9.20 20.34 -13.19
CA VAL A 190 10.64 20.04 -13.06
C VAL A 190 11.10 20.17 -11.61
N LEU A 191 11.62 19.08 -11.06
CA LEU A 191 12.30 19.09 -9.77
C LEU A 191 13.62 19.88 -9.84
N PRO A 192 14.05 20.56 -8.76
CA PRO A 192 13.51 20.51 -7.40
C PRO A 192 12.44 21.58 -7.10
N SER A 193 11.90 22.26 -8.11
CA SER A 193 11.02 23.41 -7.90
C SER A 193 9.85 23.43 -8.88
N ILE A 194 8.81 22.67 -8.53
CA ILE A 194 7.53 22.69 -9.24
C ILE A 194 6.71 23.89 -8.76
N SER A 195 6.25 24.71 -9.71
CA SER A 195 5.39 25.85 -9.42
C SER A 195 4.05 25.41 -8.83
N GLY A 196 3.60 26.10 -7.79
CA GLY A 196 2.37 25.78 -7.05
C GLY A 196 2.53 24.68 -5.98
N PHE A 197 3.71 24.07 -5.84
CA PHE A 197 4.00 23.15 -4.75
C PHE A 197 4.76 23.85 -3.62
N SER A 198 4.49 23.45 -2.38
CA SER A 198 5.26 23.89 -1.22
C SER A 198 6.71 23.39 -1.28
N SER A 199 7.59 24.02 -0.49
CA SER A 199 8.99 23.56 -0.38
C SER A 199 9.10 22.15 0.21
N GLN A 200 8.14 21.74 1.05
CA GLN A 200 8.10 20.40 1.63
C GLN A 200 7.72 19.35 0.57
N GLN A 201 6.69 19.63 -0.24
CA GLN A 201 6.29 18.74 -1.33
C GLN A 201 7.41 18.53 -2.36
N ASN A 202 8.06 19.62 -2.76
CA ASN A 202 9.22 19.54 -3.65
C ASN A 202 10.38 18.73 -3.04
N ARG A 203 10.63 18.87 -1.73
CA ARG A 203 11.65 18.08 -1.03
C ARG A 203 11.32 16.59 -1.03
N VAL A 204 10.08 16.21 -0.73
CA VAL A 204 9.66 14.80 -0.74
C VAL A 204 9.87 14.17 -2.11
N LEU A 205 9.49 14.85 -3.19
CA LEU A 205 9.70 14.36 -4.56
C LEU A 205 11.19 14.16 -4.89
N VAL A 206 12.04 15.10 -4.48
CA VAL A 206 13.49 14.96 -4.66
C VAL A 206 14.04 13.78 -3.86
N SER A 207 13.59 13.60 -2.61
CA SER A 207 13.99 12.49 -1.75
C SER A 207 13.59 11.14 -2.34
N LEU A 208 12.35 10.97 -2.79
CA LEU A 208 11.87 9.73 -3.41
C LEU A 208 12.68 9.38 -4.66
N ARG A 209 12.93 10.37 -5.53
CA ARG A 209 13.80 10.18 -6.69
C ARG A 209 15.20 9.74 -6.30
N ALA A 210 15.78 10.35 -5.26
CA ALA A 210 17.11 9.97 -4.79
C ALA A 210 17.14 8.53 -4.27
N LEU A 211 16.12 8.10 -3.52
CA LEU A 211 15.99 6.73 -3.02
C LEU A 211 15.87 5.71 -4.15
N ASN A 212 14.98 5.94 -5.13
CA ASN A 212 14.85 5.07 -6.30
C ASN A 212 16.16 4.96 -7.07
N ARG A 213 16.85 6.10 -7.29
CA ARG A 213 18.14 6.11 -7.99
C ARG A 213 19.20 5.33 -7.23
N ALA A 214 19.26 5.46 -5.90
CA ALA A 214 20.15 4.68 -5.07
C ALA A 214 19.85 3.19 -5.17
N ASN A 215 18.57 2.80 -5.09
CA ASN A 215 18.14 1.40 -5.19
C ASN A 215 18.55 0.75 -6.52
N ARG A 216 18.34 1.46 -7.63
CA ARG A 216 18.75 1.01 -8.97
C ARG A 216 20.27 0.84 -9.10
N LEU A 217 21.06 1.70 -8.46
CA LEU A 217 22.52 1.65 -8.52
C LEU A 217 23.11 0.52 -7.67
N THR A 218 22.46 0.15 -6.57
CA THR A 218 22.94 -0.92 -5.67
C THR A 218 22.45 -2.31 -6.07
N GLY A 219 21.59 -2.43 -7.08
CA GLY A 219 21.13 -3.73 -7.60
C GLY A 219 20.20 -4.50 -6.67
N MET A 220 19.67 -3.86 -5.62
CA MET A 220 18.61 -4.42 -4.79
C MET A 220 17.31 -4.33 -5.58
N SER A 221 17.03 -5.33 -6.42
CA SER A 221 15.65 -5.52 -6.89
C SER A 221 14.79 -5.90 -5.69
N PRO A 222 13.55 -5.39 -5.58
CA PRO A 222 12.65 -5.79 -4.51
C PRO A 222 12.48 -7.31 -4.55
N THR A 223 12.81 -7.98 -3.45
CA THR A 223 12.57 -9.42 -3.25
C THR A 223 11.15 -9.68 -2.77
#